data_AF-A0A939HG71-F1
#
_entry.id   AF-A0A939HG71-F1
#
_cell.length_a   1.000
_cell.length_b   1.000
_cell.length_c   1.000
_cell.angle_alpha   90.00
_cell.angle_beta   90.00
_cell.angle_gamma   90.00
#
_symmetry.space_group_name_H-M   'P 1'
#
loop_
_entity.id
_entity.type
_entity.pdbx_description
1 polymer ?
#
loop_
_entity_poly.entity_id
_entity_poly.type
_entity_poly.pdbx_seq_one_letter_code
_entity_poly.pdbx_strand_id
1 'polypeptide(L)'
;MALATLNSQMRARKHPTPSVKSWSGFASFCFAFLATNITYGAPVVLGTMLDSFVTLVISLVILVSISFGLLLADPRHFCLYWLHLVILQNAVSGLWFSDSEGEIPLVVTEAKTLAMVVAVMFCLPRILKVLSADKWLVGGVTVYFAGLVLNFTGFGALALATLRNFTIPLAALFVAASLARELNVRERIAFLRVVLGCATFWLVLGAAGEMVFTTPQWRAAFNADSLGGLNSLSEVTSIFGYELSRIGGLLLEPVNAGYMAASVLVVLWVLRRSKRGVGDSISDRVCLLGSTFALVSAATKNGLMMFLLAGVVSILLHRGIRRDVVVIVSCFISFVTTLAYATLVKGPAYLQTVFLNPVGASGGESTSIHMAGLISGFQGLADSPFGHGLGTGGNFLKLFDPTVSRVTWLSTGGESAWGTLAYQGGLLCVAGLLLIVVRIARAYGAESAILLAVWAGAALFAESFFGPIASSILMIGTAFLSKTNDAAVAGGIERATSPTDRQSNSQSDVDSILDRMT
;
A
#
# COMPACT_ATOMS: atom_id res chain seq x y z
N MET A 1 -30.80 -24.47 -12.60
CA MET A 1 -31.47 -23.61 -13.60
C MET A 1 -31.59 -22.16 -13.13
N ALA A 2 -32.13 -21.87 -11.93
CA ALA A 2 -32.20 -20.51 -11.36
C ALA A 2 -30.85 -19.76 -11.24
N LEU A 3 -29.77 -20.46 -10.87
CA LEU A 3 -28.40 -19.91 -10.82
C LEU A 3 -27.82 -19.58 -12.21
N ALA A 4 -28.25 -20.29 -13.26
CA ALA A 4 -27.85 -20.01 -14.64
C ALA A 4 -28.61 -18.79 -15.21
N THR A 5 -29.88 -18.64 -14.81
CA THR A 5 -30.70 -17.46 -15.14
C THR A 5 -30.21 -16.20 -14.43
N LEU A 6 -29.77 -16.31 -13.17
CA LEU A 6 -29.14 -15.18 -12.46
C LEU A 6 -27.82 -14.76 -13.14
N ASN A 7 -27.01 -15.73 -13.57
CA ASN A 7 -25.76 -15.46 -14.29
C ASN A 7 -25.99 -14.88 -15.69
N SER A 8 -27.06 -15.26 -16.39
CA SER A 8 -27.40 -14.69 -17.70
C SER A 8 -27.97 -13.28 -17.57
N GLN A 9 -28.78 -13.00 -16.53
CA GLN A 9 -29.28 -11.65 -16.25
C GLN A 9 -28.17 -10.68 -15.78
N MET A 10 -27.17 -11.17 -15.04
CA MET A 10 -25.97 -10.37 -14.72
C MET A 10 -25.06 -10.12 -15.93
N ARG A 11 -25.05 -11.01 -16.93
CA ARG A 11 -24.30 -10.81 -18.19
C ARG A 11 -25.05 -9.94 -19.21
N ALA A 12 -26.39 -9.94 -19.19
CA ALA A 12 -27.23 -9.20 -20.13
C ALA A 12 -27.40 -7.72 -19.76
N ARG A 13 -27.12 -7.33 -18.51
CA ARG A 13 -26.87 -5.92 -18.19
C ARG A 13 -25.48 -5.55 -18.69
N LYS A 14 -25.40 -5.16 -19.97
CA LYS A 14 -24.46 -4.10 -20.36
C LYS A 14 -24.84 -2.91 -19.48
N HIS A 15 -24.20 -2.81 -18.31
CA HIS A 15 -24.23 -1.58 -17.56
C HIS A 15 -23.87 -0.50 -18.57
N PRO A 16 -24.75 0.48 -18.86
CA PRO A 16 -24.32 1.63 -19.63
C PRO A 16 -23.05 2.10 -18.92
N THR A 17 -21.91 2.04 -19.61
CA THR A 17 -20.68 2.67 -19.13
C THR A 17 -21.14 4.06 -18.75
N PRO A 18 -21.16 4.41 -17.45
CA PRO A 18 -21.68 5.69 -17.03
C PRO A 18 -20.97 6.70 -17.91
N SER A 19 -21.75 7.43 -18.72
CA SER A 19 -21.21 8.58 -19.42
C SER A 19 -20.49 9.41 -18.38
N VAL A 20 -19.45 10.15 -18.80
CA VAL A 20 -18.62 11.03 -17.96
C VAL A 20 -19.47 12.17 -17.37
N LYS A 21 -20.52 11.84 -16.61
CA LYS A 21 -21.28 12.71 -15.74
C LYS A 21 -20.39 12.92 -14.54
N SER A 22 -19.67 14.03 -14.59
CA SER A 22 -18.94 14.69 -13.51
C SER A 22 -18.71 13.81 -12.28
N TRP A 23 -17.75 12.89 -12.37
CA TRP A 23 -17.17 12.33 -11.17
C TRP A 23 -16.45 13.49 -10.46
N SER A 24 -17.14 14.14 -9.52
CA SER A 24 -16.58 15.20 -8.71
C SER A 24 -15.72 14.54 -7.64
N GLY A 25 -14.40 14.52 -7.85
CA GLY A 25 -13.45 13.94 -6.91
C GLY A 25 -13.62 14.46 -5.49
N PHE A 26 -14.07 15.72 -5.32
CA PHE A 26 -14.38 16.30 -4.02
C PHE A 26 -15.64 15.69 -3.38
N ALA A 27 -16.72 15.50 -4.14
CA ALA A 27 -17.93 14.86 -3.61
C ALA A 27 -17.66 13.42 -3.17
N SER A 28 -16.91 12.66 -3.98
CA SER A 28 -16.49 11.30 -3.63
C SER A 28 -15.57 11.27 -2.40
N PHE A 29 -14.69 12.26 -2.25
CA PHE A 29 -13.87 12.45 -1.06
C PHE A 29 -14.73 12.68 0.19
N CYS A 30 -15.63 13.66 0.16
CA CYS A 30 -16.50 13.97 1.30
C CYS A 30 -17.38 12.78 1.70
N PHE A 31 -17.91 12.05 0.71
CA PHE A 31 -18.72 10.87 0.96
C PHE A 31 -17.90 9.72 1.58
N ALA A 32 -16.69 9.46 1.08
CA ALA A 32 -15.78 8.47 1.66
C ALA A 32 -15.37 8.83 3.09
N PHE A 33 -15.13 10.12 3.37
CA PHE A 33 -14.85 10.62 4.71
C PHE A 33 -16.04 10.44 5.66
N LEU A 34 -17.26 10.78 5.22
CA LEU A 34 -18.47 10.56 6.00
C LEU A 34 -18.69 9.07 6.31
N ALA A 35 -18.55 8.20 5.30
CA ALA A 35 -18.66 6.75 5.48
C ALA A 35 -17.63 6.21 6.48
N THR A 36 -16.41 6.75 6.46
CA THR A 36 -15.34 6.42 7.42
C THR A 36 -15.72 6.83 8.84
N ASN A 37 -16.25 8.04 9.02
CA ASN A 37 -16.73 8.52 10.32
C ASN A 37 -17.89 7.68 10.86
N ILE A 38 -18.84 7.27 10.01
CA ILE A 38 -19.91 6.37 10.43
C ILE A 38 -19.35 5.00 10.84
N THR A 39 -18.39 4.48 10.08
CA THR A 39 -17.79 3.16 10.32
C THR A 39 -17.04 3.08 11.65
N TYR A 40 -16.29 4.12 12.01
CA TYR A 40 -15.56 4.15 13.27
C TYR A 40 -16.38 4.74 14.42
N GLY A 41 -17.04 5.88 14.19
CA GLY A 41 -17.70 6.65 15.23
C GLY A 41 -19.00 6.05 15.72
N ALA A 42 -19.86 5.54 14.83
CA ALA A 42 -21.14 4.98 15.27
C ALA A 42 -20.94 3.77 16.22
N PRO A 43 -20.07 2.79 15.92
CA PRO A 43 -19.71 1.75 16.88
C PRO A 43 -19.20 2.24 18.22
N VAL A 44 -18.31 3.24 18.23
CA VAL A 44 -17.74 3.76 19.47
C VAL A 44 -18.80 4.41 20.34
N VAL A 45 -19.64 5.27 19.76
CA VAL A 45 -20.75 5.92 20.47
C VAL A 45 -21.75 4.88 20.98
N LEU A 46 -22.14 3.93 20.14
CA LEU A 46 -23.09 2.88 20.51
C LEU A 46 -22.52 1.93 21.57
N GLY A 47 -21.20 1.69 21.56
CA GLY A 47 -20.50 0.88 22.55
C GLY A 47 -20.58 1.43 23.97
N THR A 48 -20.85 2.73 24.13
CA THR A 48 -21.11 3.33 25.46
C THR A 48 -22.53 3.05 25.97
N MET A 49 -23.45 2.66 25.08
CA MET A 49 -24.89 2.52 25.38
C MET A 49 -25.38 1.07 25.33
N LEU A 50 -24.67 0.18 24.63
CA LEU A 50 -25.10 -1.18 24.31
C LEU A 50 -24.10 -2.21 24.84
N ASP A 51 -24.59 -3.44 25.01
CA ASP A 51 -23.72 -4.57 25.34
C ASP A 51 -22.61 -4.79 24.28
N SER A 52 -21.47 -5.32 24.72
CA SER A 52 -20.30 -5.58 23.89
C SER A 52 -20.59 -6.45 22.66
N PHE A 53 -21.44 -7.48 22.80
CA PHE A 53 -21.81 -8.36 21.70
C PHE A 53 -22.71 -7.64 20.68
N VAL A 54 -23.67 -6.85 21.16
CA VAL A 54 -24.56 -6.06 20.30
C VAL A 54 -23.77 -5.02 19.51
N THR A 55 -22.83 -4.34 20.16
CA THR A 55 -21.92 -3.38 19.54
C THR A 55 -21.09 -4.02 18.44
N LEU A 56 -20.55 -5.23 18.70
CA LEU A 56 -19.83 -6.01 17.70
C LEU A 56 -20.70 -6.30 16.46
N VAL A 57 -21.91 -6.81 16.67
CA VAL A 57 -22.84 -7.15 15.58
C VAL A 57 -23.20 -5.90 14.75
N ILE A 58 -23.54 -4.80 15.40
CA ILE A 58 -23.88 -3.54 14.71
C ILE A 58 -22.67 -3.01 13.92
N SER A 59 -21.47 -3.05 14.51
CA SER A 59 -20.23 -2.63 13.83
C SER A 59 -20.01 -3.41 12.54
N LEU A 60 -20.19 -4.73 12.58
CA LEU A 60 -20.07 -5.59 11.42
C LEU A 60 -21.15 -5.28 10.38
N VAL A 61 -22.40 -5.10 10.79
CA VAL A 61 -23.51 -4.77 9.89
C VAL A 61 -23.26 -3.44 9.18
N ILE A 62 -22.88 -2.39 9.91
CA ILE A 62 -22.55 -1.07 9.35
C ILE A 62 -21.41 -1.20 8.33
N LEU A 63 -20.30 -1.80 8.74
CA LEU A 63 -19.11 -1.95 7.91
C LEU A 63 -19.39 -2.70 6.62
N VAL A 64 -20.04 -3.87 6.72
CA VAL A 64 -20.36 -4.71 5.57
C VAL A 64 -21.34 -4.01 4.64
N SER A 65 -22.37 -3.35 5.18
CA SER A 65 -23.37 -2.62 4.39
C SER A 65 -22.76 -1.45 3.63
N ILE A 66 -21.92 -0.64 4.28
CA ILE A 66 -21.19 0.46 3.64
C ILE A 66 -20.25 -0.09 2.57
N SER A 67 -19.38 -1.05 2.92
CA SER A 67 -18.41 -1.61 1.99
C SER A 67 -19.08 -2.19 0.74
N PHE A 68 -20.12 -3.00 0.93
CA PHE A 68 -20.86 -3.62 -0.16
C PHE A 68 -21.65 -2.60 -0.99
N GLY A 69 -22.32 -1.63 -0.34
CA GLY A 69 -23.05 -0.56 -1.01
C GLY A 69 -22.14 0.30 -1.89
N LEU A 70 -20.94 0.66 -1.40
CA LEU A 70 -19.95 1.40 -2.17
C LEU A 70 -19.43 0.60 -3.37
N LEU A 71 -19.14 -0.68 -3.19
CA LEU A 71 -18.69 -1.58 -4.27
C LEU A 71 -19.75 -1.75 -5.35
N LEU A 72 -21.03 -1.84 -4.98
CA LEU A 72 -22.16 -1.91 -5.91
C LEU A 72 -22.37 -0.60 -6.67
N ALA A 73 -22.26 0.54 -5.99
CA ALA A 73 -22.49 1.85 -6.59
C ALA A 73 -21.39 2.20 -7.59
N ASP A 74 -20.14 2.20 -7.14
CA ASP A 74 -18.95 2.39 -7.96
C ASP A 74 -17.71 2.05 -7.12
N PRO A 75 -16.95 1.00 -7.50
CA PRO A 75 -15.78 0.54 -6.75
C PRO A 75 -14.69 1.60 -6.50
N ARG A 76 -14.67 2.70 -7.26
CA ARG A 76 -13.79 3.84 -7.00
C ARG A 76 -14.09 4.50 -5.65
N HIS A 77 -15.36 4.58 -5.26
CA HIS A 77 -15.75 5.10 -3.95
C HIS A 77 -15.29 4.17 -2.83
N PHE A 78 -15.37 2.85 -3.04
CA PHE A 78 -14.82 1.89 -2.07
C PHE A 78 -13.31 2.10 -1.87
N CYS A 79 -12.53 2.26 -2.95
CA CYS A 79 -11.09 2.51 -2.83
C CYS A 79 -10.78 3.77 -2.02
N LEU A 80 -11.52 4.87 -2.23
CA LEU A 80 -11.36 6.09 -1.44
C LEU A 80 -11.78 5.87 0.02
N TYR A 81 -12.91 5.21 0.26
CA TYR A 81 -13.37 4.85 1.60
C TYR A 81 -12.35 3.99 2.35
N TRP A 82 -11.83 2.95 1.71
CA TRP A 82 -10.81 2.09 2.30
C TRP A 82 -9.52 2.86 2.61
N LEU A 83 -9.09 3.76 1.71
CA LEU A 83 -7.95 4.63 1.97
C LEU A 83 -8.19 5.53 3.19
N HIS A 84 -9.38 6.09 3.35
CA HIS A 84 -9.74 6.87 4.53
C HIS A 84 -9.76 6.00 5.79
N LEU A 85 -10.33 4.79 5.76
CA LEU A 85 -10.30 3.87 6.90
C LEU A 85 -8.85 3.64 7.37
N VAL A 86 -7.98 3.40 6.40
CA VAL A 86 -6.57 3.13 6.63
C VAL A 86 -5.83 4.36 7.21
N ILE A 87 -5.99 5.55 6.62
CA ILE A 87 -5.31 6.78 7.06
C ILE A 87 -5.86 7.30 8.38
N LEU A 88 -7.18 7.25 8.57
CA LEU A 88 -7.88 7.95 9.64
C LEU A 88 -8.27 7.07 10.82
N GLN A 89 -7.91 5.78 10.80
CA GLN A 89 -8.25 4.85 11.88
C GLN A 89 -8.02 5.48 13.25
N ASN A 90 -6.79 5.89 13.52
CA ASN A 90 -6.42 6.34 14.84
C ASN A 90 -7.06 7.70 15.19
N ALA A 91 -7.06 8.64 14.25
CA ALA A 91 -7.65 9.96 14.46
C ALA A 91 -9.17 9.88 14.71
N VAL A 92 -9.90 9.12 13.90
CA VAL A 92 -11.36 9.02 14.01
C VAL A 92 -11.74 8.15 15.21
N SER A 93 -11.11 6.98 15.40
CA SER A 93 -11.39 6.15 16.58
C SER A 93 -11.10 6.91 17.87
N GLY A 94 -10.00 7.67 17.94
CA GLY A 94 -9.67 8.52 19.09
C GLY A 94 -10.67 9.65 19.34
N LEU A 95 -11.08 10.38 18.30
CA LEU A 95 -12.06 11.49 18.40
C LEU A 95 -13.41 11.07 19.01
N TRP A 96 -13.88 9.88 18.67
CA TRP A 96 -15.18 9.38 19.14
C TRP A 96 -15.07 8.69 20.50
N PHE A 97 -13.87 8.30 20.94
CA PHE A 97 -13.66 7.56 22.17
C PHE A 97 -13.50 8.52 23.34
N SER A 98 -14.55 8.63 24.17
CA SER A 98 -14.64 9.59 25.27
C SER A 98 -13.97 9.14 26.57
N ASP A 99 -13.59 7.87 26.66
CA ASP A 99 -12.96 7.30 27.84
C ASP A 99 -11.42 7.36 27.70
N SER A 100 -10.73 7.93 28.68
CA SER A 100 -9.26 8.00 28.68
C SER A 100 -8.60 6.70 29.12
N GLU A 101 -9.34 5.79 29.76
CA GLU A 101 -8.80 4.52 30.29
C GLU A 101 -9.41 3.28 29.62
N GLY A 102 -10.44 3.43 28.79
CA GLY A 102 -11.08 2.32 28.08
C GLY A 102 -10.32 1.83 26.84
N GLU A 103 -10.69 0.66 26.34
CA GLU A 103 -10.16 0.10 25.09
C GLU A 103 -11.17 0.22 23.95
N ILE A 104 -10.71 0.67 22.78
CA ILE A 104 -11.53 0.69 21.57
C ILE A 104 -11.70 -0.76 21.07
N PRO A 105 -12.94 -1.24 20.84
CA PRO A 105 -13.17 -2.61 20.42
C PRO A 105 -12.39 -2.98 19.15
N LEU A 106 -11.77 -4.17 19.14
CA LEU A 106 -10.92 -4.62 18.03
C LEU A 106 -11.64 -4.61 16.68
N VAL A 107 -12.94 -4.91 16.64
CA VAL A 107 -13.73 -4.85 15.40
C VAL A 107 -13.74 -3.46 14.78
N VAL A 108 -13.74 -2.42 15.62
CA VAL A 108 -13.73 -1.02 15.19
C VAL A 108 -12.38 -0.73 14.58
N THR A 109 -11.29 -0.98 15.30
CA THR A 109 -9.92 -0.72 14.82
C THR A 109 -9.54 -1.56 13.58
N GLU A 110 -10.17 -2.73 13.39
CA GLU A 110 -9.99 -3.60 12.21
C GLU A 110 -10.97 -3.35 11.05
N ALA A 111 -11.75 -2.27 11.07
CA ALA A 111 -12.68 -1.91 9.99
C ALA A 111 -12.00 -1.93 8.59
N LYS A 112 -10.78 -1.39 8.47
CA LYS A 112 -9.98 -1.41 7.23
C LYS A 112 -9.70 -2.82 6.69
N THR A 113 -9.46 -3.78 7.58
CA THR A 113 -9.13 -5.17 7.25
C THR A 113 -10.38 -5.89 6.78
N LEU A 114 -11.45 -5.77 7.56
CA LEU A 114 -12.74 -6.39 7.27
C LEU A 114 -13.38 -5.81 5.99
N ALA A 115 -13.29 -4.49 5.76
CA ALA A 115 -13.70 -3.87 4.50
C ALA A 115 -12.97 -4.45 3.29
N MET A 116 -11.66 -4.70 3.41
CA MET A 116 -10.87 -5.33 2.35
C MET A 116 -11.29 -6.79 2.12
N VAL A 117 -11.63 -7.55 3.17
CA VAL A 117 -12.17 -8.91 3.03
C VAL A 117 -13.48 -8.88 2.23
N VAL A 118 -14.39 -7.96 2.54
CA VAL A 118 -15.64 -7.78 1.77
C VAL A 118 -15.34 -7.47 0.30
N ALA A 119 -14.38 -6.58 0.04
CA ALA A 119 -13.98 -6.25 -1.33
C ALA A 119 -13.33 -7.42 -2.08
N VAL A 120 -12.49 -8.22 -1.42
CA VAL A 120 -11.93 -9.44 -2.03
C VAL A 120 -13.04 -10.41 -2.42
N MET A 121 -14.02 -10.64 -1.54
CA MET A 121 -15.15 -11.52 -1.82
C MET A 121 -16.01 -11.00 -2.98
N PHE A 122 -16.30 -9.70 -3.00
CA PHE A 122 -17.05 -9.06 -4.08
C PHE A 122 -16.31 -9.10 -5.43
N CYS A 123 -15.00 -8.80 -5.41
CA CYS A 123 -14.16 -8.75 -6.59
C CYS A 123 -13.58 -10.12 -6.99
N LEU A 124 -13.87 -11.21 -6.26
CA LEU A 124 -13.21 -12.51 -6.44
C LEU A 124 -13.23 -13.00 -7.89
N PRO A 125 -14.35 -12.98 -8.64
CA PRO A 125 -14.34 -13.41 -10.04
C PRO A 125 -13.41 -12.58 -10.93
N ARG A 126 -13.25 -11.29 -10.63
CA ARG A 126 -12.37 -10.37 -11.37
C ARG A 126 -10.92 -10.55 -10.97
N ILE A 127 -10.65 -10.77 -9.68
CA ILE A 127 -9.33 -11.13 -9.15
C ILE A 127 -8.84 -12.42 -9.79
N LEU A 128 -9.67 -13.47 -9.85
CA LEU A 128 -9.30 -14.72 -10.50
C LEU A 128 -8.93 -14.53 -11.97
N LYS A 129 -9.60 -13.62 -12.70
CA LYS A 129 -9.20 -13.24 -14.08
C LYS A 129 -7.88 -12.47 -14.15
N VAL A 130 -7.52 -11.71 -13.11
CA VAL A 130 -6.21 -11.06 -13.01
C VAL A 130 -5.12 -12.11 -12.81
N LEU A 131 -5.34 -13.03 -11.88
CA LEU A 131 -4.40 -14.10 -11.55
C LEU A 131 -4.21 -15.07 -12.72
N SER A 132 -5.31 -15.50 -13.36
CA SER A 132 -5.28 -16.49 -14.46
C SER A 132 -4.60 -15.97 -15.73
N ALA A 133 -4.27 -14.68 -15.82
CA ALA A 133 -3.52 -14.12 -16.92
C ALA A 133 -2.06 -14.60 -16.95
N ASP A 134 -1.52 -15.10 -15.83
CA ASP A 134 -0.16 -15.59 -15.72
C ASP A 134 -0.06 -16.78 -14.77
N LYS A 135 0.23 -17.98 -15.30
CA LYS A 135 0.38 -19.21 -14.51
C LYS A 135 1.44 -19.11 -13.39
N TRP A 136 2.49 -18.32 -13.61
CA TRP A 136 3.52 -18.11 -12.60
C TRP A 136 3.07 -17.18 -11.48
N LEU A 137 2.19 -16.23 -11.79
CA LEU A 137 1.55 -15.41 -10.77
C LEU A 137 0.62 -16.26 -9.90
N VAL A 138 -0.17 -17.15 -10.50
CA VAL A 138 -0.97 -18.14 -9.75
C VAL A 138 -0.07 -18.98 -8.86
N GLY A 139 1.01 -19.55 -9.41
CA GLY A 139 1.96 -20.35 -8.65
C GLY A 139 2.57 -19.59 -7.46
N GLY A 140 2.98 -18.33 -7.66
CA GLY A 140 3.50 -17.48 -6.59
C GLY A 140 2.48 -17.20 -5.49
N VAL A 141 1.24 -16.86 -5.87
CA VAL A 141 0.14 -16.67 -4.91
C VAL A 141 -0.14 -17.96 -4.14
N THR A 142 -0.24 -19.10 -4.82
CA THR A 142 -0.47 -20.39 -4.18
C THR A 142 0.64 -20.74 -3.19
N VAL A 143 1.91 -20.62 -3.58
CA VAL A 143 3.06 -20.91 -2.71
C VAL A 143 3.10 -19.96 -1.50
N TYR A 144 2.86 -18.67 -1.72
CA TYR A 144 2.82 -17.67 -0.66
C TYR A 144 1.75 -17.98 0.39
N PHE A 145 0.50 -18.16 -0.06
CA PHE A 145 -0.61 -18.42 0.86
C PHE A 145 -0.55 -19.82 1.49
N ALA A 146 0.01 -20.82 0.79
CA ALA A 146 0.29 -22.12 1.39
C ALA A 146 1.29 -21.99 2.55
N GLY A 147 2.35 -21.19 2.38
CA GLY A 147 3.30 -20.87 3.46
C GLY A 147 2.61 -20.20 4.66
N LEU A 148 1.71 -19.24 4.42
CA LEU A 148 0.93 -18.60 5.48
C LEU A 148 0.00 -19.58 6.21
N VAL A 149 -0.70 -20.45 5.48
CA VAL A 149 -1.60 -21.47 6.07
C VAL A 149 -0.81 -22.49 6.90
N LEU A 150 0.34 -22.95 6.41
CA LEU A 150 1.21 -23.88 7.15
C LEU A 150 1.70 -23.30 8.48
N ASN A 151 1.92 -21.99 8.53
CA ASN A 151 2.37 -21.28 9.73
C ASN A 151 1.21 -20.72 10.58
N PHE A 152 -0.05 -20.92 10.18
CA PHE A 152 -1.19 -20.43 10.93
C PHE A 152 -1.53 -21.40 12.08
N THR A 153 -1.10 -21.06 13.30
CA THR A 153 -1.23 -21.92 14.48
C THR A 153 -2.50 -21.67 15.29
N GLY A 154 -3.25 -20.59 15.03
CA GLY A 154 -4.52 -20.31 15.68
C GLY A 154 -5.05 -18.88 15.45
N PHE A 155 -6.23 -18.61 15.99
CA PHE A 155 -6.93 -17.31 15.88
C PHE A 155 -6.54 -16.28 16.96
N GLY A 156 -5.34 -16.40 17.53
CA GLY A 156 -4.83 -15.43 18.50
C GLY A 156 -4.65 -14.04 17.87
N ALA A 157 -4.81 -12.98 18.67
CA ALA A 157 -4.71 -11.58 18.20
C ALA A 157 -3.39 -11.30 17.46
N LEU A 158 -2.27 -11.82 17.97
CA LEU A 158 -0.94 -11.74 17.36
C LEU A 158 -0.88 -12.37 15.96
N ALA A 159 -1.42 -13.58 15.80
CA ALA A 159 -1.43 -14.29 14.54
C ALA A 159 -2.32 -13.57 13.51
N LEU A 160 -3.47 -13.05 13.93
CA LEU A 160 -4.38 -12.28 13.08
C LEU A 160 -3.78 -10.94 12.64
N ALA A 161 -3.13 -10.20 13.54
CA ALA A 161 -2.45 -8.95 13.22
C ALA A 161 -1.32 -9.18 12.20
N THR A 162 -0.56 -10.26 12.37
CA THR A 162 0.50 -10.67 11.43
C THR A 162 -0.07 -11.07 10.07
N LEU A 163 -1.08 -11.95 10.07
CA LEU A 163 -1.74 -12.42 8.85
C LEU A 163 -2.31 -11.24 8.05
N ARG A 164 -2.93 -10.27 8.71
CA ARG A 164 -3.37 -9.02 8.10
C ARG A 164 -2.21 -8.30 7.40
N ASN A 165 -1.09 -8.06 8.08
CA ASN A 165 0.02 -7.32 7.48
C ASN A 165 0.63 -8.05 6.26
N PHE A 166 0.62 -9.38 6.26
CA PHE A 166 1.10 -10.18 5.12
C PHE A 166 0.10 -10.28 3.97
N THR A 167 -1.20 -10.13 4.20
CA THR A 167 -2.23 -10.39 3.18
C THR A 167 -2.82 -9.12 2.58
N ILE A 168 -2.99 -8.06 3.38
CA ILE A 168 -3.68 -6.84 2.95
C ILE A 168 -2.98 -6.08 1.82
N PRO A 169 -1.63 -5.95 1.77
CA PRO A 169 -0.98 -5.30 0.63
C PRO A 169 -1.28 -5.99 -0.70
N LEU A 170 -1.26 -7.33 -0.72
CA LEU A 170 -1.61 -8.12 -1.92
C LEU A 170 -3.10 -8.04 -2.24
N ALA A 171 -3.97 -8.08 -1.22
CA ALA A 171 -5.40 -7.91 -1.40
C ALA A 171 -5.73 -6.55 -2.04
N ALA A 172 -5.13 -5.47 -1.52
CA ALA A 172 -5.28 -4.12 -2.06
C ALA A 172 -4.80 -4.03 -3.51
N LEU A 173 -3.65 -4.63 -3.83
CA LEU A 173 -3.13 -4.70 -5.20
C LEU A 173 -4.09 -5.44 -6.14
N PHE A 174 -4.59 -6.62 -5.76
CA PHE A 174 -5.45 -7.42 -6.63
C PHE A 174 -6.85 -6.82 -6.78
N VAL A 175 -7.43 -6.27 -5.71
CA VAL A 175 -8.68 -5.51 -5.78
C VAL A 175 -8.48 -4.32 -6.71
N ALA A 176 -7.49 -3.46 -6.47
CA ALA A 176 -7.21 -2.29 -7.31
C ALA A 176 -6.94 -2.66 -8.78
N ALA A 177 -6.20 -3.75 -9.04
CA ALA A 177 -5.94 -4.23 -10.38
C ALA A 177 -7.22 -4.73 -11.07
N SER A 178 -8.10 -5.40 -10.33
CA SER A 178 -9.39 -5.86 -10.85
C SER A 178 -10.28 -4.69 -11.27
N LEU A 179 -10.22 -3.57 -10.55
CA LEU A 179 -10.96 -2.34 -10.85
C LEU A 179 -10.34 -1.57 -12.01
N ALA A 180 -9.00 -1.43 -12.02
CA ALA A 180 -8.27 -0.72 -13.05
C ALA A 180 -8.49 -1.32 -14.45
N ARG A 181 -8.75 -2.63 -14.56
CA ARG A 181 -9.01 -3.30 -15.85
C ARG A 181 -10.26 -2.82 -16.56
N GLU A 182 -11.23 -2.26 -15.83
CA GLU A 182 -12.50 -1.76 -16.39
C GLU A 182 -12.41 -0.30 -16.85
N LEU A 183 -11.32 0.39 -16.51
CA LEU A 183 -11.15 1.81 -16.73
C LEU A 183 -10.18 2.07 -17.89
N ASN A 184 -10.47 3.11 -18.68
CA ASN A 184 -9.52 3.56 -19.69
C ASN A 184 -8.30 4.25 -19.04
N VAL A 185 -7.25 4.52 -19.84
CA VAL A 185 -6.00 5.14 -19.33
C VAL A 185 -6.26 6.49 -18.65
N ARG A 186 -7.13 7.33 -19.24
CA ARG A 186 -7.43 8.67 -18.71
C ARG A 186 -8.15 8.60 -17.38
N GLU A 187 -9.15 7.72 -17.27
CA GLU A 187 -9.90 7.47 -16.03
C GLU A 187 -9.01 6.93 -14.92
N ARG A 188 -8.11 6.00 -15.24
CA ARG A 188 -7.15 5.47 -14.26
C ARG A 188 -6.24 6.56 -13.71
N ILE A 189 -5.71 7.42 -14.57
CA ILE A 189 -4.83 8.52 -14.14
C ILE A 189 -5.62 9.57 -13.36
N ALA A 190 -6.81 9.93 -13.81
CA ALA A 190 -7.67 10.89 -13.11
C ALA A 190 -8.05 10.39 -11.71
N PHE A 191 -8.42 9.12 -11.58
CA PHE A 191 -8.72 8.51 -10.29
C PHE A 191 -7.49 8.44 -9.39
N LEU A 192 -6.34 8.03 -9.94
CA LEU A 192 -5.08 7.98 -9.19
C LEU A 192 -4.69 9.37 -8.65
N ARG A 193 -4.88 10.44 -9.43
CA ARG A 193 -4.65 11.82 -8.92
C ARG A 193 -5.53 12.18 -7.74
N VAL A 194 -6.78 11.73 -7.71
CA VAL A 194 -7.65 11.96 -6.54
C VAL A 194 -7.21 11.14 -5.34
N VAL A 195 -6.76 9.90 -5.53
CA VAL A 195 -6.14 9.10 -4.46
C VAL A 195 -4.92 9.84 -3.87
N LEU A 196 -4.05 10.37 -4.73
CA LEU A 196 -2.86 11.13 -4.30
C LEU A 196 -3.23 12.45 -3.62
N GLY A 197 -4.22 13.17 -4.14
CA GLY A 197 -4.75 14.39 -3.53
C GLY A 197 -5.36 14.15 -2.16
N CYS A 198 -6.15 13.08 -2.01
CA CYS A 198 -6.72 12.65 -0.74
C CYS A 198 -5.63 12.31 0.30
N ALA A 199 -4.63 11.51 -0.10
CA ALA A 199 -3.51 11.17 0.76
C ALA A 199 -2.71 12.42 1.18
N THR A 200 -2.42 13.32 0.23
CA THR A 200 -1.72 14.58 0.50
C THR A 200 -2.52 15.46 1.46
N PHE A 201 -3.84 15.60 1.26
CA PHE A 201 -4.68 16.41 2.12
C PHE A 201 -4.57 16.00 3.58
N TRP A 202 -4.71 14.70 3.87
CA TRP A 202 -4.59 14.18 5.23
C TRP A 202 -3.17 14.28 5.79
N LEU A 203 -2.13 14.11 4.96
CA LEU A 203 -0.74 14.31 5.36
C LEU A 203 -0.48 15.76 5.80
N VAL A 204 -0.92 16.72 5.00
CA VAL A 204 -0.72 18.15 5.28
C VAL A 204 -1.52 18.57 6.51
N LEU A 205 -2.80 18.18 6.60
CA LEU A 205 -3.63 18.46 7.76
C LEU A 205 -3.03 17.83 9.02
N GLY A 206 -2.46 16.64 8.91
CA GLY A 206 -1.80 15.94 10.00
C GLY A 206 -0.56 16.65 10.50
N ALA A 207 0.38 16.93 9.60
CA ALA A 207 1.62 17.63 9.94
C ALA A 207 1.35 19.05 10.47
N ALA A 208 0.39 19.77 9.89
CA ALA A 208 0.01 21.10 10.36
C ALA A 208 -0.70 21.05 11.72
N GLY A 209 -1.59 20.08 11.93
CA GLY A 209 -2.29 19.88 13.20
C GLY A 209 -1.32 19.65 14.37
N GLU A 210 -0.31 18.79 14.17
CA GLU A 210 0.72 18.55 15.20
C GLU A 210 1.51 19.84 15.50
N MET A 211 1.87 20.64 14.50
CA MET A 211 2.57 21.93 14.73
C MET A 211 1.74 22.94 15.54
N VAL A 212 0.41 22.86 15.51
CA VAL A 212 -0.49 23.84 16.15
C VAL A 212 -1.02 23.35 17.49
N PHE A 213 -1.26 22.03 17.64
CA PHE A 213 -2.02 21.47 18.75
C PHE A 213 -1.22 20.50 19.63
N THR A 214 0.11 20.48 19.59
CA THR A 214 1.02 19.52 20.29
C THR A 214 1.05 19.57 21.82
N THR A 215 -0.05 19.94 22.47
CA THR A 215 -0.15 19.85 23.91
C THR A 215 -0.39 18.40 24.34
N PRO A 216 0.11 17.96 25.51
CA PRO A 216 -0.26 16.67 26.10
C PRO A 216 -1.79 16.47 26.17
N GLN A 217 -2.54 17.56 26.34
CA GLN A 217 -4.00 17.57 26.33
C GLN A 217 -4.59 17.16 24.97
N TRP A 218 -3.97 17.52 23.86
CA TRP A 218 -4.40 17.06 22.54
C TRP A 218 -4.08 15.58 22.33
N ARG A 219 -2.88 15.13 22.72
CA ARG A 219 -2.54 13.70 22.64
C ARG A 219 -3.47 12.84 23.49
N ALA A 220 -3.83 13.32 24.68
CA ALA A 220 -4.86 12.72 25.53
C ALA A 220 -6.24 12.74 24.86
N ALA A 221 -6.66 13.87 24.26
CA ALA A 221 -7.95 14.00 23.60
C ALA A 221 -8.14 13.08 22.39
N PHE A 222 -7.05 12.65 21.75
CA PHE A 222 -7.09 11.67 20.66
C PHE A 222 -6.73 10.25 21.12
N ASN A 223 -6.55 10.02 22.43
CA ASN A 223 -6.06 8.77 23.00
C ASN A 223 -4.82 8.24 22.27
N ALA A 224 -3.94 9.15 21.88
CA ALA A 224 -2.78 8.87 21.04
C ALA A 224 -1.62 8.20 21.79
N ASP A 225 -1.72 8.06 23.12
CA ASP A 225 -0.57 7.74 23.99
C ASP A 225 -0.60 6.33 24.60
N SER A 226 -1.74 5.62 24.67
CA SER A 226 -1.79 4.38 25.46
C SER A 226 -1.27 3.14 24.74
N LEU A 227 -1.39 3.04 23.40
CA LEU A 227 -1.02 1.83 22.63
C LEU A 227 -0.50 2.13 21.21
N GLY A 228 0.01 3.35 20.96
CA GLY A 228 0.35 3.93 19.65
C GLY A 228 1.52 3.29 18.87
N GLY A 229 1.64 1.96 18.89
CA GLY A 229 2.01 1.17 17.72
C GLY A 229 3.42 1.35 17.18
N LEU A 230 4.42 1.06 18.03
CA LEU A 230 5.86 0.95 17.74
C LEU A 230 6.58 2.29 17.65
N ASN A 231 7.03 2.73 18.82
CA ASN A 231 8.05 3.77 18.92
C ASN A 231 9.26 3.38 18.07
N SER A 232 9.43 4.02 16.91
CA SER A 232 10.75 4.45 16.49
C SER A 232 11.34 5.18 17.69
N LEU A 233 12.19 4.49 18.46
CA LEU A 233 12.73 4.88 19.77
C LEU A 233 13.42 6.27 19.83
N SER A 234 13.47 6.97 18.71
CA SER A 234 14.17 8.23 18.50
C SER A 234 13.20 9.31 18.04
N GLU A 235 13.04 10.36 18.87
CA GLU A 235 12.37 11.62 18.54
C GLU A 235 13.13 12.41 17.45
N VAL A 236 14.39 12.05 17.21
CA VAL A 236 15.28 12.66 16.22
C VAL A 236 15.70 11.67 15.12
N THR A 237 16.09 12.18 13.95
CA THR A 237 16.77 11.42 12.90
C THR A 237 18.13 12.06 12.63
N SER A 238 19.22 11.30 12.80
CA SER A 238 20.55 11.74 12.39
C SER A 238 20.80 11.43 10.90
N ILE A 239 21.07 12.46 10.08
CA ILE A 239 21.43 12.34 8.66
C ILE A 239 22.79 13.01 8.47
N PHE A 240 23.81 12.25 8.07
CA PHE A 240 25.19 12.74 7.90
C PHE A 240 25.73 13.53 9.11
N GLY A 241 25.37 13.12 10.33
CA GLY A 241 25.78 13.79 11.57
C GLY A 241 24.89 14.97 12.01
N TYR A 242 23.91 15.39 11.20
CA TYR A 242 22.92 16.40 11.59
C TYR A 242 21.69 15.75 12.21
N GLU A 243 21.28 16.21 13.38
CA GLU A 243 20.07 15.74 14.06
C GLU A 243 18.85 16.58 13.64
N LEU A 244 17.81 15.90 13.17
CA LEU A 244 16.54 16.52 12.76
C LEU A 244 15.42 16.01 13.65
N SER A 245 14.66 16.92 14.27
CA SER A 245 13.47 16.56 15.05
C SER A 245 12.38 16.01 14.14
N ARG A 246 11.70 14.96 14.58
CA ARG A 246 10.53 14.39 13.89
C ARG A 246 9.24 15.03 14.42
N ILE A 247 8.26 15.20 13.54
CA ILE A 247 6.93 15.72 13.90
C ILE A 247 5.88 14.66 13.53
N GLY A 248 4.97 14.35 14.47
CA GLY A 248 3.83 13.45 14.27
C GLY A 248 2.82 14.00 13.27
N GLY A 249 1.88 13.16 12.82
CA GLY A 249 0.77 13.61 11.97
C GLY A 249 -0.53 12.92 12.34
N LEU A 250 -1.64 13.20 11.64
CA LEU A 250 -2.93 12.50 11.78
C LEU A 250 -2.82 10.96 11.65
N LEU A 251 -1.71 10.48 11.09
CA LEU A 251 -1.30 9.07 11.02
C LEU A 251 -0.69 8.53 12.34
N LEU A 252 -0.74 9.34 13.41
CA LEU A 252 -0.12 9.23 14.73
C LEU A 252 1.40 9.02 14.77
N GLU A 253 2.02 8.46 13.73
CA GLU A 253 3.45 8.18 13.70
C GLU A 253 4.16 8.97 12.57
N PRO A 254 5.23 9.75 12.90
CA PRO A 254 6.05 10.43 11.89
C PRO A 254 6.54 9.47 10.80
N VAL A 255 6.92 8.25 11.16
CA VAL A 255 7.52 7.28 10.24
C VAL A 255 6.53 6.87 9.15
N ASN A 256 5.30 6.50 9.53
CA ASN A 256 4.23 6.15 8.59
C ASN A 256 3.84 7.34 7.69
N ALA A 257 3.80 8.56 8.24
CA ALA A 257 3.56 9.77 7.46
C ALA A 257 4.66 10.00 6.41
N GLY A 258 5.93 9.82 6.79
CA GLY A 258 7.05 9.91 5.86
C GLY A 258 6.99 8.85 4.76
N TYR A 259 6.62 7.61 5.07
CA TYR A 259 6.43 6.57 4.04
C TYR A 259 5.30 6.87 3.07
N MET A 260 4.16 7.34 3.57
CA MET A 260 3.03 7.67 2.71
C MET A 260 3.35 8.90 1.84
N ALA A 261 3.99 9.92 2.40
CA ALA A 261 4.45 11.09 1.66
C ALA A 261 5.45 10.71 0.55
N ALA A 262 6.46 9.89 0.87
CA ALA A 262 7.39 9.36 -0.11
C ALA A 262 6.69 8.54 -1.20
N SER A 263 5.71 7.72 -0.83
CA SER A 263 4.90 6.94 -1.77
C SER A 263 4.13 7.83 -2.75
N VAL A 264 3.46 8.88 -2.26
CA VAL A 264 2.75 9.84 -3.12
C VAL A 264 3.72 10.49 -4.11
N LEU A 265 4.86 10.95 -3.62
CA LEU A 265 5.85 11.62 -4.45
C LEU A 265 6.46 10.71 -5.52
N VAL A 266 6.77 9.46 -5.17
CA VAL A 266 7.26 8.45 -6.13
C VAL A 266 6.21 8.18 -7.21
N VAL A 267 4.93 8.03 -6.84
CA VAL A 267 3.85 7.83 -7.82
C VAL A 267 3.70 9.05 -8.75
N LEU A 268 3.72 10.27 -8.22
CA LEU A 268 3.69 11.50 -9.02
C LEU A 268 4.88 11.59 -9.97
N TRP A 269 6.06 11.22 -9.50
CA TRP A 269 7.28 11.22 -10.29
C TRP A 269 7.19 10.21 -11.46
N VAL A 270 6.70 9.00 -11.21
CA VAL A 270 6.44 7.99 -12.26
C VAL A 270 5.37 8.49 -13.25
N LEU A 271 4.29 9.10 -12.76
CA LEU A 271 3.22 9.67 -13.58
C LEU A 271 3.75 10.74 -14.53
N ARG A 272 4.52 11.70 -14.03
CA ARG A 272 5.11 12.80 -14.83
C ARG A 272 6.11 12.30 -15.88
N ARG A 273 6.82 11.21 -15.59
CA ARG A 273 7.74 10.61 -16.55
C ARG A 273 7.06 9.72 -17.58
N SER A 274 5.84 9.25 -17.30
CA SER A 274 5.11 8.39 -18.23
C SER A 274 4.68 9.20 -19.46
N LYS A 275 4.94 8.66 -20.66
CA LYS A 275 4.52 9.27 -21.94
C LYS A 275 3.00 9.27 -22.16
N ARG A 276 2.20 8.90 -21.16
CA ARG A 276 0.72 8.76 -21.25
C ARG A 276 -0.05 10.09 -21.35
N GLY A 277 0.62 11.16 -21.80
CA GLY A 277 -0.02 12.35 -22.35
C GLY A 277 -0.71 13.27 -21.34
N VAL A 278 -0.22 13.33 -20.09
CA VAL A 278 -0.88 14.11 -19.05
C VAL A 278 0.01 15.27 -18.64
N GLY A 279 -0.43 16.48 -18.99
CA GLY A 279 0.25 17.73 -18.62
C GLY A 279 0.32 17.93 -17.11
N ASP A 280 1.29 18.76 -16.70
CA ASP A 280 1.47 19.19 -15.31
C ASP A 280 0.21 19.92 -14.83
N SER A 281 -0.45 19.37 -13.80
CA SER A 281 -1.68 19.95 -13.26
C SER A 281 -1.41 20.72 -11.96
N ILE A 282 -2.25 21.70 -11.65
CA ILE A 282 -2.19 22.41 -10.35
C ILE A 282 -2.29 21.41 -9.21
N SER A 283 -3.16 20.39 -9.33
CA SER A 283 -3.30 19.32 -8.35
C SER A 283 -1.98 18.56 -8.14
N ASP A 284 -1.23 18.23 -9.19
CA ASP A 284 0.07 17.56 -9.06
C ASP A 284 1.08 18.43 -8.31
N ARG A 285 1.07 19.76 -8.54
CA ARG A 285 1.94 20.71 -7.83
C ARG A 285 1.58 20.82 -6.35
N VAL A 286 0.28 20.89 -6.03
CA VAL A 286 -0.18 20.88 -4.63
C VAL A 286 0.21 19.57 -3.94
N CYS A 287 0.01 18.43 -4.60
CA CYS A 287 0.41 17.14 -4.04
C CYS A 287 1.92 17.05 -3.80
N LEU A 288 2.72 17.56 -4.75
CA LEU A 288 4.17 17.62 -4.63
C LEU A 288 4.60 18.48 -3.44
N LEU A 289 4.08 19.71 -3.34
CA LEU A 289 4.44 20.64 -2.26
C LEU A 289 4.01 20.08 -0.90
N GLY A 290 2.76 19.65 -0.77
CA GLY A 290 2.20 19.13 0.48
C GLY A 290 2.88 17.85 0.96
N SER A 291 3.17 16.92 0.05
CA SER A 291 3.88 15.68 0.41
C SER A 291 5.36 15.94 0.71
N THR A 292 5.99 16.90 0.04
CA THR A 292 7.37 17.30 0.37
C THR A 292 7.42 17.91 1.76
N PHE A 293 6.50 18.81 2.09
CA PHE A 293 6.35 19.36 3.44
C PHE A 293 6.20 18.23 4.48
N ALA A 294 5.25 17.31 4.27
CA ALA A 294 5.04 16.20 5.19
C ALA A 294 6.26 15.29 5.33
N LEU A 295 6.96 14.98 4.23
CA LEU A 295 8.18 14.14 4.27
C LEU A 295 9.32 14.82 5.04
N VAL A 296 9.54 16.11 4.82
CA VAL A 296 10.56 16.90 5.53
C VAL A 296 10.22 16.96 7.02
N SER A 297 8.97 17.27 7.38
CA SER A 297 8.50 17.30 8.76
C SER A 297 8.61 15.94 9.47
N ALA A 298 8.42 14.85 8.74
CA ALA A 298 8.55 13.49 9.27
C ALA A 298 10.02 13.05 9.44
N ALA A 299 10.97 13.71 8.75
CA ALA A 299 12.41 13.43 8.79
C ALA A 299 12.78 11.93 8.66
N THR A 300 12.15 11.19 7.74
CA THR A 300 12.33 9.73 7.62
C THR A 300 13.45 9.33 6.64
N LYS A 301 14.47 8.62 7.12
CA LYS A 301 15.58 8.12 6.26
C LYS A 301 15.07 7.18 5.16
N ASN A 302 14.17 6.27 5.52
CA ASN A 302 13.68 5.27 4.59
C ASN A 302 12.73 5.89 3.52
N GLY A 303 12.01 6.98 3.85
CA GLY A 303 11.29 7.79 2.86
C GLY A 303 12.23 8.45 1.83
N LEU A 304 13.41 8.93 2.24
CA LEU A 304 14.43 9.41 1.30
C LEU A 304 15.03 8.28 0.44
N MET A 305 15.23 7.09 1.04
CA MET A 305 15.71 5.91 0.31
C MET A 305 14.73 5.49 -0.80
N MET A 306 13.42 5.58 -0.56
CA MET A 306 12.40 5.30 -1.58
C MET A 306 12.56 6.17 -2.83
N PHE A 307 12.87 7.45 -2.65
CA PHE A 307 13.13 8.37 -3.75
C PHE A 307 14.41 8.05 -4.52
N LEU A 308 15.51 7.82 -3.80
CA LEU A 308 16.77 7.39 -4.39
C LEU A 308 16.54 6.14 -5.25
N LEU A 309 15.83 5.16 -4.69
CA LEU A 309 15.54 3.90 -5.36
C LEU A 309 14.68 4.10 -6.61
N ALA A 310 13.65 4.95 -6.55
CA ALA A 310 12.83 5.28 -7.72
C ALA A 310 13.67 5.84 -8.87
N GLY A 311 14.62 6.73 -8.56
CA GLY A 311 15.56 7.30 -9.53
C GLY A 311 16.47 6.24 -10.15
N VAL A 312 17.15 5.45 -9.33
CA VAL A 312 18.08 4.40 -9.78
C VAL A 312 17.37 3.34 -10.61
N VAL A 313 16.25 2.82 -10.11
CA VAL A 313 15.42 1.82 -10.80
C VAL A 313 14.99 2.30 -12.18
N SER A 314 14.66 3.59 -12.30
CA SER A 314 14.25 4.15 -13.58
C SER A 314 15.38 4.35 -14.56
N ILE A 315 16.59 4.65 -14.07
CA ILE A 315 17.80 4.65 -14.90
C ILE A 315 18.06 3.23 -15.41
N LEU A 316 17.97 2.21 -14.55
CA LEU A 316 18.14 0.81 -14.96
C LEU A 316 17.13 0.39 -16.03
N LEU A 317 15.85 0.73 -15.84
CA LEU A 317 14.81 0.46 -16.84
C LEU A 317 15.02 1.24 -18.13
N HIS A 318 15.48 2.49 -18.06
CA HIS A 318 15.80 3.29 -19.24
C HIS A 318 16.98 2.71 -20.03
N ARG A 319 17.94 2.08 -19.35
CA ARG A 319 19.05 1.32 -19.96
C ARG A 319 18.63 -0.05 -20.50
N GLY A 320 17.34 -0.38 -20.49
CA GLY A 320 16.84 -1.63 -21.06
C GLY A 320 17.03 -2.86 -20.16
N ILE A 321 17.40 -2.69 -18.88
CA ILE A 321 17.46 -3.82 -17.95
C ILE A 321 16.04 -4.38 -17.76
N ARG A 322 15.93 -5.71 -17.77
CA ARG A 322 14.63 -6.40 -17.66
C ARG A 322 13.96 -6.07 -16.33
N ARG A 323 12.63 -5.86 -16.37
CA ARG A 323 11.82 -5.42 -15.22
C ARG A 323 11.89 -6.36 -14.01
N ASP A 324 11.93 -7.66 -14.27
CA ASP A 324 12.08 -8.70 -13.25
C ASP A 324 13.42 -8.60 -12.52
N VAL A 325 14.50 -8.39 -13.28
CA VAL A 325 15.85 -8.20 -12.73
C VAL A 325 15.92 -6.91 -11.92
N VAL A 326 15.30 -5.82 -12.40
CA VAL A 326 15.35 -4.52 -11.71
C VAL A 326 14.74 -4.57 -10.31
N VAL A 327 13.63 -5.32 -10.11
CA VAL A 327 13.04 -5.51 -8.77
C VAL A 327 13.98 -6.26 -7.83
N ILE A 328 14.68 -7.29 -8.32
CA ILE A 328 15.62 -8.05 -7.49
C ILE A 328 16.82 -7.17 -7.14
N VAL A 329 17.37 -6.49 -8.14
CA VAL A 329 18.51 -5.58 -7.99
C VAL A 329 18.16 -4.40 -7.09
N SER A 330 16.91 -3.91 -7.07
CA SER A 330 16.51 -2.81 -6.19
C SER A 330 16.54 -3.22 -4.71
N CYS A 331 16.10 -4.44 -4.37
CA CYS A 331 16.24 -4.97 -3.02
C CYS A 331 17.72 -5.04 -2.60
N PHE A 332 18.59 -5.51 -3.50
CA PHE A 332 20.03 -5.54 -3.25
C PHE A 332 20.64 -4.14 -3.08
N ILE A 333 20.27 -3.18 -3.93
CA ILE A 333 20.73 -1.78 -3.83
C ILE A 333 20.29 -1.17 -2.51
N SER A 334 19.04 -1.35 -2.08
CA SER A 334 18.58 -0.90 -0.77
C SER A 334 19.42 -1.52 0.34
N PHE A 335 19.64 -2.83 0.30
CA PHE A 335 20.44 -3.51 1.31
C PHE A 335 21.86 -2.96 1.41
N VAL A 336 22.56 -2.88 0.28
CA VAL A 336 23.94 -2.40 0.20
C VAL A 336 24.04 -0.93 0.59
N THR A 337 23.10 -0.09 0.17
CA THR A 337 23.10 1.34 0.51
C THR A 337 22.94 1.55 2.02
N THR A 338 22.00 0.83 2.64
CA THR A 338 21.79 0.89 4.09
C THR A 338 23.01 0.34 4.84
N LEU A 339 23.59 -0.76 4.37
CA LEU A 339 24.80 -1.34 4.96
C LEU A 339 25.99 -0.40 4.86
N ALA A 340 26.20 0.23 3.69
CA ALA A 340 27.25 1.21 3.48
C ALA A 340 27.06 2.44 4.39
N TYR A 341 25.83 2.96 4.48
CA TYR A 341 25.52 4.06 5.40
C TYR A 341 25.81 3.69 6.86
N ALA A 342 25.35 2.53 7.33
CA ALA A 342 25.61 2.08 8.69
C ALA A 342 27.12 1.90 8.97
N THR A 343 27.86 1.43 7.98
CA THR A 343 29.32 1.28 8.05
C THR A 343 30.04 2.62 8.07
N LEU A 344 29.57 3.62 7.31
CA LEU A 344 30.13 4.98 7.35
C LEU A 344 29.96 5.62 8.73
N VAL A 345 28.81 5.37 9.39
CA VAL A 345 28.51 5.94 10.71
C VAL A 345 29.24 5.18 11.84
N LYS A 346 29.27 3.84 11.78
CA LYS A 346 29.78 2.98 12.88
C LYS A 346 31.21 2.45 12.67
N GLY A 347 31.78 2.66 11.49
CA GLY A 347 33.10 2.17 11.09
C GLY A 347 33.08 0.78 10.44
N PRO A 348 34.19 0.38 9.78
CA PRO A 348 34.28 -0.87 9.01
C PRO A 348 34.04 -2.15 9.81
N ALA A 349 34.39 -2.17 11.10
CA ALA A 349 34.19 -3.33 11.97
C ALA A 349 32.70 -3.72 12.11
N TYR A 350 31.79 -2.76 11.92
CA TYR A 350 30.35 -3.01 11.97
C TYR A 350 29.91 -4.10 10.98
N LEU A 351 30.50 -4.12 9.78
CA LEU A 351 30.18 -5.09 8.73
C LEU A 351 30.27 -6.54 9.23
N GLN A 352 31.37 -6.90 9.89
CA GLN A 352 31.55 -8.26 10.37
C GLN A 352 30.60 -8.54 11.55
N THR A 353 30.49 -7.59 12.48
CA THR A 353 29.67 -7.77 13.69
C THR A 353 28.18 -7.90 13.40
N VAL A 354 27.64 -7.17 12.42
CA VAL A 354 26.19 -7.17 12.14
C VAL A 354 25.72 -8.50 11.53
N PHE A 355 26.58 -9.24 10.83
CA PHE A 355 26.23 -10.57 10.33
C PHE A 355 26.45 -11.66 11.38
N LEU A 356 27.46 -11.55 12.24
CA LEU A 356 27.74 -12.57 13.26
C LEU A 356 26.86 -12.43 14.51
N ASN A 357 26.56 -11.20 14.91
CA ASN A 357 25.74 -10.88 16.07
C ASN A 357 24.90 -9.62 15.78
N PRO A 358 23.90 -9.71 14.87
CA PRO A 358 23.07 -8.57 14.46
C PRO A 358 22.46 -7.83 15.64
N VAL A 359 21.92 -8.58 16.60
CA VAL A 359 21.25 -8.02 17.78
C VAL A 359 22.24 -7.30 18.68
N GLY A 360 23.42 -7.89 18.95
CA GLY A 360 24.47 -7.26 19.76
C GLY A 360 25.11 -6.03 19.09
N ALA A 361 25.16 -5.99 17.75
CA ALA A 361 25.65 -4.83 17.00
C ALA A 361 24.63 -3.66 16.92
N SER A 362 23.39 -3.88 17.38
CA SER A 362 22.30 -2.90 17.34
C SER A 362 22.47 -1.80 18.40
N GLY A 363 23.22 -0.76 18.05
CA GLY A 363 23.52 0.41 18.91
C GLY A 363 22.36 1.39 19.17
N GLY A 364 21.10 0.94 19.13
CA GLY A 364 19.93 1.75 19.51
C GLY A 364 19.43 2.74 18.44
N GLU A 365 20.26 3.06 17.43
CA GLU A 365 19.82 3.87 16.29
C GLU A 365 19.01 3.05 15.27
N SER A 366 17.99 3.70 14.71
CA SER A 366 16.96 3.09 13.85
C SER A 366 17.54 2.25 12.69
N THR A 367 18.60 2.71 12.01
CA THR A 367 19.13 1.97 10.85
C THR A 367 19.70 0.60 11.24
N SER A 368 20.46 0.52 12.33
CA SER A 368 21.03 -0.72 12.84
C SER A 368 20.00 -1.64 13.47
N ILE A 369 18.90 -1.09 13.98
CA ILE A 369 17.76 -1.86 14.47
C ILE A 369 17.07 -2.57 13.30
N HIS A 370 16.71 -1.85 12.24
CA HIS A 370 16.10 -2.45 11.04
C HIS A 370 17.02 -3.49 10.38
N MET A 371 18.34 -3.21 10.34
CA MET A 371 19.33 -4.14 9.80
C MET A 371 19.44 -5.42 10.65
N ALA A 372 19.46 -5.28 11.98
CA ALA A 372 19.51 -6.41 12.89
C ALA A 372 18.26 -7.29 12.73
N GLY A 373 17.08 -6.67 12.66
CA GLY A 373 15.82 -7.31 12.34
C GLY A 373 15.85 -8.10 11.04
N LEU A 374 16.22 -7.44 9.94
CA LEU A 374 16.30 -8.06 8.63
C LEU A 374 17.22 -9.29 8.65
N ILE A 375 18.45 -9.13 9.13
CA ILE A 375 19.44 -10.22 9.13
C ILE A 375 19.00 -11.36 10.06
N SER A 376 18.57 -11.06 11.28
CA SER A 376 18.14 -12.09 12.25
C SER A 376 16.94 -12.88 11.74
N GLY A 377 15.96 -12.20 11.12
CA GLY A 377 14.79 -12.85 10.56
C GLY A 377 15.13 -13.83 9.42
N PHE A 378 16.10 -13.48 8.56
CA PHE A 378 16.60 -14.38 7.53
C PHE A 378 17.49 -15.50 8.10
N GLN A 379 18.27 -15.24 9.16
CA GLN A 379 19.06 -16.26 9.85
C GLN A 379 18.15 -17.33 10.47
N GLY A 380 16.97 -16.94 10.98
CA GLY A 380 15.98 -17.88 11.51
C GLY A 380 15.48 -18.94 10.50
N LEU A 381 15.69 -18.74 9.20
CA LEU A 381 15.40 -19.75 8.16
C LEU A 381 16.35 -20.95 8.21
N ALA A 382 17.55 -20.79 8.76
CA ALA A 382 18.48 -21.90 8.93
C ALA A 382 17.94 -22.90 9.97
N ASP A 383 17.29 -22.39 11.01
CA ASP A 383 16.74 -23.20 12.11
C ASP A 383 15.33 -23.71 11.79
N SER A 384 14.50 -22.88 11.15
CA SER A 384 13.17 -23.29 10.68
C SER A 384 12.91 -22.80 9.25
N PRO A 385 13.26 -23.60 8.21
CA PRO A 385 13.10 -23.20 6.82
C PRO A 385 11.63 -23.02 6.42
N PHE A 386 10.71 -23.64 7.15
CA PHE A 386 9.26 -23.51 6.91
C PHE A 386 8.60 -22.43 7.76
N GLY A 387 9.34 -21.73 8.62
CA GLY A 387 8.83 -20.65 9.47
C GLY A 387 8.60 -21.07 10.92
N HIS A 388 8.56 -20.08 11.82
CA HIS A 388 8.34 -20.26 13.26
C HIS A 388 6.87 -20.12 13.68
N GLY A 389 5.96 -19.92 12.72
CA GLY A 389 4.54 -19.69 12.98
C GLY A 389 4.15 -18.22 13.03
N LEU A 390 2.93 -17.91 12.59
CA LEU A 390 2.36 -16.55 12.60
C LEU A 390 2.03 -16.11 14.03
N GLY A 391 2.36 -14.84 14.34
CA GLY A 391 2.21 -14.26 15.67
C GLY A 391 3.35 -14.52 16.63
N THR A 392 4.39 -15.27 16.23
CA THR A 392 5.53 -15.63 17.10
C THR A 392 6.67 -14.63 17.08
N GLY A 393 6.55 -13.54 16.31
CA GLY A 393 7.65 -12.64 16.08
C GLY A 393 7.28 -11.26 15.54
N GLY A 394 8.30 -10.51 15.16
CA GLY A 394 8.16 -9.19 14.60
C GLY A 394 7.62 -8.17 15.60
N ASN A 395 7.18 -7.04 15.07
CA ASN A 395 6.76 -5.90 15.88
C ASN A 395 5.46 -6.14 16.67
N PHE A 396 4.56 -7.00 16.18
CA PHE A 396 3.36 -7.35 16.94
C PHE A 396 3.69 -8.11 18.22
N LEU A 397 4.69 -9.00 18.22
CA LEU A 397 5.10 -9.71 19.43
C LEU A 397 5.40 -8.73 20.57
N LYS A 398 6.22 -7.71 20.31
CA LYS A 398 6.59 -6.69 21.29
C LYS A 398 5.43 -5.76 21.67
N LEU A 399 4.51 -5.50 20.73
CA LEU A 399 3.34 -4.64 20.96
C LEU A 399 2.31 -5.31 21.89
N PHE A 400 2.02 -6.59 21.67
CA PHE A 400 1.05 -7.33 22.48
C PHE A 400 1.68 -7.95 23.74
N ASP A 401 3.00 -8.11 23.79
CA ASP A 401 3.74 -8.48 24.99
C ASP A 401 4.92 -7.51 25.22
N PRO A 402 4.67 -6.41 25.96
CA PRO A 402 5.69 -5.42 26.28
C PRO A 402 6.84 -5.97 27.13
N THR A 403 6.68 -7.13 27.77
CA THR A 403 7.72 -7.74 28.61
C THR A 403 8.84 -8.40 27.78
N VAL A 404 8.57 -8.69 26.50
CA VAL A 404 9.56 -9.29 25.58
C VAL A 404 10.82 -8.44 25.51
N SER A 405 11.97 -9.04 25.79
CA SER A 405 13.24 -8.33 25.74
C SER A 405 13.53 -7.81 24.32
N ARG A 406 14.27 -6.69 24.22
CA ARG A 406 14.71 -6.17 22.91
C ARG A 406 15.47 -7.22 22.11
N VAL A 407 16.25 -8.06 22.78
CA VAL A 407 17.04 -9.12 22.15
C VAL A 407 16.13 -10.15 21.48
N THR A 408 15.16 -10.67 22.25
CA THR A 408 14.16 -11.63 21.76
C THR A 408 13.36 -11.04 20.60
N TRP A 409 12.86 -9.81 20.75
CA TRP A 409 12.08 -9.14 19.71
C TRP A 409 12.87 -9.01 18.39
N LEU A 410 14.09 -8.48 18.43
CA LEU A 410 14.92 -8.31 17.23
C LEU A 410 15.31 -9.63 16.60
N SER A 411 15.55 -10.69 17.40
CA SER A 411 15.87 -12.01 16.86
C SER A 411 14.75 -12.62 16.01
N THR A 412 13.50 -12.18 16.19
CA THR A 412 12.34 -12.67 15.43
C THR A 412 12.02 -11.86 14.16
N GLY A 413 12.98 -11.06 13.68
CA GLY A 413 12.79 -10.22 12.51
C GLY A 413 12.08 -8.89 12.75
N GLY A 414 11.96 -8.47 14.03
CA GLY A 414 11.42 -7.16 14.41
C GLY A 414 12.04 -6.03 13.61
N GLU A 415 11.28 -4.98 13.31
CA GLU A 415 11.74 -3.79 12.56
C GLU A 415 12.06 -4.04 11.08
N SER A 416 11.87 -5.25 10.57
CA SER A 416 11.97 -5.55 9.14
C SER A 416 10.78 -6.37 8.67
N ALA A 417 10.08 -5.87 7.66
CA ALA A 417 9.01 -6.60 7.00
C ALA A 417 9.47 -7.96 6.48
N TRP A 418 10.53 -7.95 5.66
CA TRP A 418 11.08 -9.16 5.06
C TRP A 418 11.71 -10.05 6.12
N GLY A 419 12.37 -9.50 7.14
CA GLY A 419 12.89 -10.28 8.27
C GLY A 419 11.76 -10.98 9.02
N THR A 420 10.68 -10.26 9.33
CA THR A 420 9.48 -10.81 9.99
C THR A 420 8.81 -11.89 9.14
N LEU A 421 8.68 -11.69 7.82
CA LEU A 421 8.12 -12.69 6.89
C LEU A 421 9.01 -13.92 6.77
N ALA A 422 10.33 -13.74 6.71
CA ALA A 422 11.29 -14.84 6.69
C ALA A 422 11.17 -15.67 7.97
N TYR A 423 11.20 -15.02 9.13
CA TYR A 423 11.10 -15.70 10.42
C TYR A 423 9.75 -16.42 10.58
N GLN A 424 8.62 -15.73 10.37
CA GLN A 424 7.30 -16.29 10.69
C GLN A 424 6.72 -17.15 9.57
N GLY A 425 6.94 -16.78 8.30
CA GLY A 425 6.34 -17.43 7.13
C GLY A 425 7.29 -18.40 6.40
N GLY A 426 8.58 -18.36 6.71
CA GLY A 426 9.58 -19.26 6.12
C GLY A 426 9.91 -18.98 4.65
N LEU A 427 10.68 -19.90 4.06
CA LEU A 427 11.15 -19.82 2.67
C LEU A 427 10.00 -19.80 1.66
N LEU A 428 8.90 -20.52 1.93
CA LEU A 428 7.75 -20.56 1.02
C LEU A 428 7.12 -19.17 0.87
N CYS A 429 6.92 -18.45 1.97
CA CYS A 429 6.41 -17.09 1.94
C CYS A 429 7.37 -16.12 1.24
N VAL A 430 8.67 -16.19 1.54
CA VAL A 430 9.67 -15.32 0.90
C VAL A 430 9.73 -15.57 -0.61
N ALA A 431 9.85 -16.83 -1.04
CA ALA A 431 9.94 -17.21 -2.45
C ALA A 431 8.62 -16.92 -3.19
N GLY A 432 7.48 -17.24 -2.58
CA GLY A 432 6.16 -16.95 -3.13
C GLY A 432 5.94 -15.46 -3.35
N LEU A 433 6.24 -14.62 -2.34
CA LEU A 433 6.12 -13.17 -2.47
C LEU A 433 7.07 -12.61 -3.52
N LEU A 434 8.34 -13.03 -3.53
CA LEU A 434 9.29 -12.59 -4.54
C LEU A 434 8.81 -12.94 -5.95
N LEU A 435 8.28 -14.15 -6.14
CA LEU A 435 7.72 -14.57 -7.42
C LEU A 435 6.52 -13.68 -7.81
N ILE A 436 5.59 -13.40 -6.88
CA ILE A 436 4.45 -12.50 -7.13
C ILE A 436 4.95 -11.13 -7.62
N VAL A 437 5.84 -10.48 -6.87
CA VAL A 437 6.33 -9.14 -7.17
C VAL A 437 7.03 -9.10 -8.54
N VAL A 438 7.91 -10.07 -8.81
CA VAL A 438 8.63 -10.19 -10.09
C VAL A 438 7.67 -10.40 -11.26
N ARG A 439 6.67 -11.27 -11.11
CA ARG A 439 5.68 -11.53 -12.17
C ARG A 439 4.80 -10.33 -12.45
N ILE A 440 4.35 -9.61 -11.40
CA ILE A 440 3.56 -8.39 -11.58
C ILE A 440 4.40 -7.30 -12.24
N ALA A 441 5.65 -7.08 -11.81
CA ALA A 441 6.55 -6.09 -12.43
C ALA A 441 6.77 -6.37 -13.92
N ARG A 442 6.90 -7.64 -14.31
CA ARG A 442 7.01 -8.04 -15.72
C ARG A 442 5.72 -7.75 -16.48
N ALA A 443 4.57 -8.16 -15.94
CA ALA A 443 3.28 -8.09 -16.60
C ALA A 443 2.70 -6.67 -16.69
N TYR A 444 2.87 -5.84 -15.65
CA TYR A 444 2.15 -4.57 -15.53
C TYR A 444 2.88 -3.40 -16.18
N GLY A 445 4.17 -3.51 -16.50
CA GLY A 445 4.91 -2.47 -17.20
C GLY A 445 6.00 -1.81 -16.37
N ALA A 446 6.74 -0.89 -16.99
CA ALA A 446 7.89 -0.22 -16.36
C ALA A 446 7.46 0.64 -15.17
N GLU A 447 6.35 1.35 -15.29
CA GLU A 447 5.78 2.22 -14.27
C GLU A 447 5.45 1.43 -13.00
N SER A 448 4.72 0.33 -13.13
CA SER A 448 4.41 -0.60 -12.04
C SER A 448 5.66 -1.28 -11.47
N ALA A 449 6.65 -1.61 -12.32
CA ALA A 449 7.92 -2.17 -11.86
C ALA A 449 8.71 -1.20 -10.98
N ILE A 450 8.70 0.11 -11.28
CA ILE A 450 9.33 1.13 -10.42
C ILE A 450 8.67 1.13 -9.04
N LEU A 451 7.34 1.18 -8.98
CA LEU A 451 6.60 1.24 -7.72
C LEU A 451 6.81 -0.03 -6.87
N LEU A 452 6.80 -1.21 -7.49
CA LEU A 452 7.05 -2.47 -6.81
C LEU A 452 8.49 -2.60 -6.32
N ALA A 453 9.46 -2.17 -7.12
CA ALA A 453 10.87 -2.14 -6.73
C ALA A 453 11.09 -1.23 -5.52
N VAL A 454 10.49 -0.03 -5.54
CA VAL A 454 10.54 0.93 -4.43
C VAL A 454 9.91 0.36 -3.17
N TRP A 455 8.71 -0.20 -3.28
CA TRP A 455 8.03 -0.85 -2.15
C TRP A 455 8.85 -2.01 -1.58
N ALA A 456 9.33 -2.92 -2.43
CA ALA A 456 10.06 -4.11 -2.00
C ALA A 456 11.40 -3.74 -1.33
N GLY A 457 12.12 -2.76 -1.87
CA GLY A 457 13.37 -2.27 -1.30
C GLY A 457 13.16 -1.52 0.02
N ALA A 458 12.13 -0.70 0.12
CA ALA A 458 11.80 -0.01 1.37
C ALA A 458 11.34 -0.99 2.46
N ALA A 459 10.58 -2.05 2.09
CA ALA A 459 10.11 -3.12 2.98
C ALA A 459 11.25 -3.80 3.74
N LEU A 460 12.46 -3.87 3.18
CA LEU A 460 13.60 -4.45 3.89
C LEU A 460 13.88 -3.76 5.24
N PHE A 461 13.57 -2.47 5.32
CA PHE A 461 13.91 -1.60 6.45
C PHE A 461 12.71 -0.85 7.03
N ALA A 462 11.52 -1.44 6.90
CA ALA A 462 10.35 -0.92 7.59
C ALA A 462 9.77 -1.93 8.52
N GLU A 463 9.13 -1.38 9.53
CA GLU A 463 8.33 -2.07 10.51
C GLU A 463 7.20 -2.87 9.85
N SER A 464 6.97 -4.08 10.37
CA SER A 464 6.00 -5.09 9.94
C SER A 464 5.28 -4.82 8.60
N PHE A 465 5.92 -5.20 7.49
CA PHE A 465 5.35 -5.21 6.13
C PHE A 465 4.65 -3.97 5.62
N PHE A 466 5.03 -2.76 6.11
CA PHE A 466 4.35 -1.53 5.72
C PHE A 466 2.85 -1.73 5.90
N GLY A 467 2.39 -1.66 7.17
CA GLY A 467 0.97 -1.78 7.51
C GLY A 467 0.08 -1.08 6.47
N PRO A 468 -1.17 -1.54 6.26
CA PRO A 468 -2.00 -1.23 5.09
C PRO A 468 -1.91 0.21 4.54
N ILE A 469 -1.69 1.18 5.44
CA ILE A 469 -1.40 2.59 5.21
C ILE A 469 -0.33 2.84 4.15
N ALA A 470 0.93 2.51 4.43
CA ALA A 470 2.01 2.97 3.59
C ALA A 470 2.17 2.12 2.31
N SER A 471 1.75 0.86 2.34
CA SER A 471 1.68 0.01 1.14
C SER A 471 0.52 0.38 0.21
N SER A 472 -0.60 0.91 0.74
CA SER A 472 -1.82 1.19 -0.06
C SER A 472 -1.56 2.05 -1.30
N ILE A 473 -0.83 3.17 -1.15
CA ILE A 473 -0.60 4.13 -2.24
C ILE A 473 0.24 3.50 -3.36
N LEU A 474 1.30 2.75 -3.01
CA LEU A 474 2.14 2.08 -4.00
C LEU A 474 1.40 0.92 -4.66
N MET A 475 0.57 0.16 -3.93
CA MET A 475 -0.21 -0.95 -4.50
C MET A 475 -1.31 -0.44 -5.43
N ILE A 476 -2.06 0.60 -5.03
CA ILE A 476 -3.05 1.28 -5.87
C ILE A 476 -2.34 1.88 -7.09
N GLY A 477 -1.24 2.60 -6.90
CA GLY A 477 -0.44 3.16 -8.00
C GLY A 477 0.04 2.09 -8.99
N THR A 478 0.55 0.96 -8.48
CA THR A 478 1.01 -0.18 -9.28
C THR A 478 -0.10 -0.74 -10.17
N ALA A 479 -1.30 -0.92 -9.60
CA ALA A 479 -2.47 -1.41 -10.32
C ALA A 479 -2.96 -0.40 -11.38
N PHE A 480 -3.13 0.86 -11.01
CA PHE A 480 -3.71 1.89 -11.90
C PHE A 480 -2.74 2.36 -12.99
N LEU A 481 -1.43 2.20 -12.79
CA LEU A 481 -0.42 2.45 -13.82
C LEU A 481 -0.11 1.24 -14.70
N SER A 482 -0.80 0.10 -14.50
CA SER A 482 -0.56 -1.10 -15.30
C SER A 482 -0.82 -0.92 -16.81
N LYS A 483 -0.17 -1.73 -17.65
CA LYS A 483 -0.29 -1.74 -19.12
C LYS A 483 -1.17 -2.88 -19.66
N THR A 484 -1.67 -3.75 -18.78
CA THR A 484 -2.28 -5.04 -19.13
C THR A 484 -3.50 -4.97 -20.04
N ASN A 485 -4.14 -3.80 -20.18
CA ASN A 485 -5.33 -3.62 -21.02
C ASN A 485 -5.22 -2.45 -22.03
N ASP A 486 -4.05 -1.79 -22.17
CA ASP A 486 -3.94 -0.56 -22.96
C ASP A 486 -4.31 -0.78 -24.45
N ALA A 487 -3.98 -1.94 -25.03
CA ALA A 487 -4.30 -2.28 -26.42
C ALA A 487 -5.76 -2.74 -26.63
N ALA A 488 -6.34 -3.45 -25.67
CA ALA A 488 -7.70 -3.98 -25.77
C ALA A 488 -8.78 -2.89 -25.61
N VAL A 489 -8.50 -1.85 -24.82
CA VAL A 489 -9.41 -0.71 -24.63
C VAL A 489 -9.30 0.30 -25.78
N ALA A 490 -8.10 0.48 -26.37
CA ALA A 490 -7.92 1.32 -27.55
C ALA A 490 -8.72 0.81 -28.77
N GLY A 491 -8.71 -0.51 -29.02
CA GLY A 491 -9.48 -1.12 -30.11
C GLY A 491 -11.01 -1.15 -29.90
N GLY A 492 -11.49 -0.88 -28.68
CA GLY A 492 -12.91 -0.75 -28.37
C GLY A 492 -13.48 0.64 -28.67
N ILE A 493 -12.64 1.68 -28.66
CA ILE A 493 -13.02 3.06 -28.97
C ILE A 493 -13.07 3.28 -30.49
N GLU A 494 -12.17 2.66 -31.27
CA GLU A 494 -12.22 2.73 -32.74
C GLU A 494 -13.43 2.02 -33.36
N ARG A 495 -14.04 1.05 -32.66
CA ARG A 495 -15.29 0.41 -33.12
C ARG A 495 -16.57 1.18 -32.75
N ALA A 496 -16.47 2.21 -31.92
CA ALA A 496 -17.61 3.00 -31.46
C ALA A 496 -17.79 4.34 -32.20
N THR A 497 -16.86 4.71 -33.09
CA THR A 497 -17.10 5.71 -34.14
C THR A 497 -17.84 5.03 -35.30
N SER A 498 -19.01 5.54 -35.65
CA SER A 498 -19.99 4.92 -36.54
C SER A 498 -19.46 4.64 -37.97
N PRO A 499 -20.08 3.69 -38.71
CA PRO A 499 -19.75 3.40 -40.12
C PRO A 499 -20.26 4.44 -41.14
N THR A 500 -20.52 5.69 -40.74
CA THR A 500 -21.27 6.64 -41.59
C THR A 500 -20.46 7.62 -42.42
N ASP A 501 -19.11 7.60 -42.39
CA ASP A 501 -18.28 8.48 -43.23
C ASP A 501 -17.39 7.72 -44.23
N ARG A 502 -17.83 6.55 -44.71
CA ARG A 502 -17.23 5.90 -45.90
C ARG A 502 -18.20 5.92 -47.09
N GLN A 503 -18.62 7.11 -47.50
CA GLN A 503 -19.05 7.35 -48.88
C GLN A 503 -18.64 8.77 -49.31
N SER A 504 -18.18 8.86 -50.56
CA SER A 504 -17.65 10.03 -51.29
C SER A 504 -16.20 10.43 -50.99
N ASN A 505 -15.30 10.01 -51.90
CA ASN A 505 -14.02 10.63 -52.30
C ASN A 505 -12.95 9.58 -52.63
N SER A 506 -13.17 8.77 -53.66
CA SER A 506 -12.08 8.09 -54.36
C SER A 506 -12.39 7.88 -55.86
N GLN A 507 -12.96 8.90 -56.49
CA GLN A 507 -13.23 8.91 -57.93
C GLN A 507 -12.85 10.31 -58.48
N SER A 508 -11.56 10.66 -58.38
CA SER A 508 -10.98 11.81 -59.09
C SER A 508 -9.46 11.77 -59.30
N ASP A 509 -8.71 10.86 -58.68
CA ASP A 509 -7.23 10.95 -58.66
C ASP A 509 -6.49 9.92 -59.53
N VAL A 510 -7.16 9.31 -60.51
CA VAL A 510 -6.49 8.39 -61.47
C VAL A 510 -6.17 9.08 -62.82
N ASP A 511 -6.77 10.24 -63.11
CA ASP A 511 -6.54 10.93 -64.39
C ASP A 511 -5.41 11.99 -64.34
N SER A 512 -4.71 12.17 -63.22
CA SER A 512 -3.62 13.17 -63.08
C SER A 512 -2.20 12.61 -63.12
N ILE A 513 -2.03 11.28 -63.28
CA ILE A 513 -0.72 10.62 -63.26
C ILE A 513 -0.21 10.29 -64.68
N LEU A 514 -1.05 10.34 -65.72
CA LEU A 514 -0.66 10.04 -67.09
C LEU A 514 -0.25 11.25 -67.96
N ASP A 515 -0.32 12.47 -67.42
CA ASP A 515 0.03 13.70 -68.16
C ASP A 515 1.36 14.36 -67.72
N ARG A 516 2.22 13.64 -66.98
CA ARG A 516 3.53 14.14 -66.51
C ARG A 516 4.71 13.18 -66.71
N MET A 517 4.68 12.35 -67.74
CA MET A 517 5.87 11.61 -68.20
C MET A 517 5.85 11.55 -69.74
N THR A 518 6.33 12.59 -70.43
CA THR A 518 7.72 12.65 -70.98
C THR A 518 8.80 12.02 -70.12
#